data_AF-A0A6V7M6F1-F1
#
_entry.id   AF-A0A6V7M6F1-F1
#
_cell.length_a   1.000
_cell.length_b   1.000
_cell.length_c   1.000
_cell.angle_alpha   90.00
_cell.angle_beta   90.00
_cell.angle_gamma   90.00
#
_symmetry.space_group_name_H-M   'P 1'
#
loop_
_entity.id
_entity.type
_entity.pdbx_description
1 polymer ?
#
loop_
_entity_poly.entity_id
_entity_poly.type
_entity_poly.pdbx_seq_one_letter_code
_entity_poly.pdbx_strand_id
1 'polypeptide(L)'
;YLHLGGLRTALYNYLFARKHNGVFILRIEDTDQTRLEPGAMEKLHEDLVWAGIIPDEDPVRGGPKAPYVQSKRLDIYHEHIDKLLENGSAYQCFCSERRLGMLRREAVKNGEIPKYDNRCRDLDGKTIRSKLARGEPYCVRFK
;
A
#
# COMPACT_ATOMS: atom_id res chain seq x y z
N TYR A 1 -17.42 -1.51 -6.11
CA TYR A 1 -18.29 -0.44 -6.67
C TYR A 1 -17.75 0.92 -6.27
N LEU A 2 -17.70 1.88 -7.21
CA LEU A 2 -17.28 3.24 -6.91
C LEU A 2 -18.40 3.97 -6.13
N HIS A 3 -18.21 4.14 -4.83
CA HIS A 3 -19.17 4.90 -4.03
C HIS A 3 -19.07 6.40 -4.31
N LEU A 4 -20.12 7.16 -3.95
CA LEU A 4 -20.24 8.59 -4.24
C LEU A 4 -19.05 9.42 -3.73
N GLY A 5 -18.53 9.10 -2.54
CA GLY A 5 -17.33 9.76 -2.00
C GLY A 5 -16.07 9.55 -2.87
N GLY A 6 -15.92 8.36 -3.47
CA GLY A 6 -14.83 8.06 -4.40
C GLY A 6 -14.99 8.83 -5.71
N LEU A 7 -16.20 8.84 -6.27
CA LEU A 7 -16.51 9.60 -7.49
C LEU A 7 -16.27 11.10 -7.30
N ARG A 8 -16.70 11.67 -6.16
CA ARG A 8 -16.43 13.08 -5.81
C ARG A 8 -14.94 13.39 -5.80
N THR A 9 -14.14 12.49 -5.23
CA THR A 9 -12.68 12.65 -5.17
C THR A 9 -12.06 12.61 -6.56
N ALA A 10 -12.48 11.66 -7.41
CA ALA A 10 -12.04 11.59 -8.79
C ALA A 10 -12.40 12.87 -9.56
N LEU A 11 -13.64 13.35 -9.42
CA LEU A 11 -14.11 14.58 -10.07
C LEU A 11 -13.29 15.81 -9.66
N TYR A 12 -12.99 15.98 -8.38
CA TYR A 12 -12.21 17.14 -7.91
C TYR A 12 -10.78 17.12 -8.48
N ASN A 13 -10.12 15.97 -8.46
CA ASN A 13 -8.78 15.84 -9.04
C ASN A 13 -8.80 16.07 -10.56
N TYR A 14 -9.82 15.54 -11.24
CA TYR A 14 -10.01 15.74 -12.67
C TYR A 14 -10.20 17.22 -13.04
N LEU A 15 -11.15 17.91 -12.39
CA LEU A 15 -11.40 19.33 -12.62
C LEU A 15 -10.19 20.20 -12.27
N PHE A 16 -9.47 19.85 -11.20
CA PHE A 16 -8.24 20.55 -10.81
C PHE A 16 -7.17 20.40 -11.89
N ALA A 17 -6.92 19.18 -12.39
CA ALA A 17 -6.00 18.94 -13.48
C ALA A 17 -6.39 19.73 -14.74
N ARG A 18 -7.67 19.68 -15.15
CA ARG A 18 -8.17 20.41 -16.33
C ARG A 18 -8.03 21.93 -16.18
N LYS A 19 -8.34 22.48 -15.01
CA LYS A 19 -8.18 23.92 -14.73
C LYS A 19 -6.73 24.39 -14.86
N HIS A 20 -5.78 23.54 -14.50
CA HIS A 20 -4.36 23.87 -14.45
C HIS A 20 -3.54 23.30 -15.62
N ASN A 21 -4.19 22.82 -16.68
CA ASN A 21 -3.54 22.13 -17.80
C ASN A 21 -2.59 20.99 -17.35
N GLY A 22 -2.97 20.31 -16.26
CA GLY A 22 -2.26 19.17 -15.70
C GLY A 22 -2.74 17.83 -16.29
N VAL A 23 -2.18 16.75 -15.74
CA VAL A 23 -2.45 15.36 -16.11
C VAL A 23 -3.24 14.69 -15.00
N PHE A 24 -4.36 14.05 -15.32
CA PHE A 24 -5.15 13.24 -14.42
C PHE A 24 -4.81 11.76 -14.62
N ILE A 25 -4.31 11.11 -13.55
CA ILE A 25 -3.78 9.73 -13.59
C ILE A 25 -4.68 8.81 -12.77
N LEU A 26 -5.09 7.68 -13.35
CA LEU A 26 -5.73 6.58 -12.63
C LEU A 26 -4.69 5.51 -12.27
N ARG A 27 -4.52 5.25 -10.97
CA ARG A 27 -3.67 4.16 -10.46
C ARG A 27 -4.51 3.17 -9.66
N ILE A 28 -4.31 1.89 -9.92
CA ILE A 28 -5.02 0.79 -9.27
C ILE A 28 -4.22 0.32 -8.06
N GLU A 29 -4.83 0.46 -6.88
CA GLU A 29 -4.26 0.10 -5.58
C GLU A 29 -4.72 -1.32 -5.18
N ASP A 30 -4.19 -2.34 -5.86
CA ASP A 30 -4.53 -3.75 -5.68
C ASP A 30 -3.55 -4.52 -4.78
N THR A 31 -2.89 -3.84 -3.84
CA THR A 31 -1.86 -4.47 -2.99
C THR A 31 -2.41 -5.53 -2.04
N ASP A 32 -3.69 -5.46 -1.68
CA ASP A 32 -4.34 -6.48 -0.87
C ASP A 32 -5.09 -7.49 -1.75
N GLN A 33 -4.38 -8.55 -2.12
CA GLN A 33 -4.90 -9.62 -2.98
C GLN A 33 -6.04 -10.42 -2.32
N THR A 34 -6.15 -10.41 -0.99
CA THR A 34 -7.23 -11.15 -0.28
C THR A 34 -8.58 -10.45 -0.41
N ARG A 35 -8.57 -9.16 -0.74
CA ARG A 35 -9.76 -8.32 -0.92
C ARG A 35 -10.04 -7.97 -2.38
N LEU A 36 -9.34 -8.62 -3.32
CA LEU A 36 -9.53 -8.36 -4.74
C LEU A 36 -10.86 -8.95 -5.22
N GLU A 37 -11.70 -8.08 -5.80
CA GLU A 37 -12.95 -8.49 -6.45
C GLU A 37 -12.72 -8.55 -7.97
N PRO A 38 -12.95 -9.71 -8.63
CA PRO A 38 -12.86 -9.82 -10.07
C PRO A 38 -13.78 -8.80 -10.78
N GLY A 39 -13.27 -8.13 -11.82
CA GLY A 39 -14.06 -7.14 -12.57
C GLY A 39 -14.12 -5.75 -11.93
N ALA A 40 -13.55 -5.56 -10.72
CA ALA A 40 -13.63 -4.27 -10.03
C ALA A 40 -12.86 -3.15 -10.75
N MET A 41 -11.76 -3.46 -11.43
CA MET A 41 -10.98 -2.49 -12.19
C MET A 41 -11.75 -2.03 -13.44
N GLU A 42 -12.34 -2.97 -14.17
CA GLU A 42 -13.13 -2.72 -15.37
C GLU A 42 -14.34 -1.86 -15.02
N LYS A 43 -15.08 -2.23 -13.97
CA LYS A 43 -16.23 -1.48 -13.48
C LYS A 43 -15.86 -0.07 -13.02
N LEU A 44 -14.71 0.09 -12.35
CA LEU A 44 -14.21 1.42 -11.97
C LEU A 44 -13.96 2.29 -13.20
N HIS A 45 -13.36 1.73 -14.25
CA HIS A 45 -13.12 2.46 -15.49
C HIS A 45 -14.44 2.83 -16.19
N GLU A 46 -15.41 1.91 -16.25
CA GLU A 46 -16.75 2.18 -16.80
C GLU A 46 -17.48 3.29 -16.03
N ASP A 47 -17.47 3.24 -14.69
CA ASP A 47 -18.10 4.24 -13.82
C ASP A 47 -17.50 5.65 -14.07
N LEU A 48 -16.18 5.75 -14.25
CA LEU A 48 -15.48 7.00 -14.55
C LEU A 48 -15.82 7.55 -15.95
N VAL A 49 -15.81 6.67 -16.96
CA VAL A 49 -16.17 7.05 -18.34
C VAL A 49 -17.61 7.52 -18.42
N TRP A 50 -18.55 6.81 -17.75
CA TRP A 50 -19.94 7.23 -17.66
C TRP A 50 -20.10 8.62 -17.04
N ALA A 51 -19.30 8.95 -16.04
CA ALA A 51 -19.27 10.27 -15.41
C ALA A 51 -18.54 11.35 -16.23
N GLY A 52 -18.02 11.03 -17.42
CA GLY A 52 -17.25 11.95 -18.26
C GLY A 52 -15.84 12.23 -17.73
N ILE A 53 -15.33 11.41 -16.80
CA ILE A 53 -14.00 11.52 -16.22
C ILE A 53 -13.07 10.55 -16.94
N ILE A 54 -12.28 11.05 -17.88
CA ILE A 54 -11.36 10.22 -18.68
C ILE A 54 -9.93 10.48 -18.21
N PRO A 55 -9.24 9.49 -17.63
CA PRO A 55 -7.82 9.58 -17.30
C PRO A 55 -6.95 9.87 -18.53
N ASP A 56 -5.94 10.71 -18.33
CA ASP A 56 -4.90 10.96 -19.32
C ASP A 56 -3.87 9.81 -19.29
N GLU A 57 -3.61 9.24 -18.11
CA GLU A 57 -2.79 8.04 -17.91
C GLU A 57 -3.55 7.02 -17.04
N ASP A 58 -3.56 5.75 -17.45
CA ASP A 58 -4.25 4.67 -16.74
C ASP A 58 -3.67 3.27 -17.12
N PRO A 59 -4.14 2.16 -16.53
CA PRO A 59 -3.67 0.83 -16.89
C PRO A 59 -3.91 0.40 -18.35
N VAL A 60 -4.86 1.02 -19.06
CA VAL A 60 -5.30 0.65 -20.40
C VAL A 60 -4.58 1.48 -21.47
N ARG A 61 -4.59 2.81 -21.32
CA ARG A 61 -3.90 3.79 -22.18
C ARG A 61 -2.40 3.81 -21.94
N GLY A 62 -1.96 3.41 -20.75
CA GLY A 62 -0.57 3.49 -20.34
C GLY A 62 -0.16 4.93 -20.04
N GLY A 63 1.15 5.19 -20.20
CA GLY A 63 1.76 6.46 -19.83
C GLY A 63 3.22 6.28 -19.43
N PRO A 64 3.96 7.37 -19.24
CA PRO A 64 5.41 7.35 -19.02
C PRO A 64 5.82 6.69 -17.69
N LYS A 65 4.89 6.48 -16.76
CA LYS A 65 5.13 5.88 -15.43
C LYS A 65 4.45 4.53 -15.26
N ALA A 66 4.00 3.90 -16.35
CA ALA A 66 3.48 2.54 -16.33
C ALA A 66 4.45 1.56 -15.64
N PRO A 67 3.95 0.47 -15.03
CA PRO A 67 2.54 0.07 -14.97
C PRO A 67 1.75 0.86 -13.91
N TYR A 68 0.48 1.20 -14.19
CA TYR A 68 -0.43 1.89 -13.26
C TYR A 68 -1.23 0.94 -12.35
N VAL A 69 -0.77 -0.31 -12.24
CA VAL A 69 -1.34 -1.34 -11.35
C VAL A 69 -0.26 -1.71 -10.34
N GLN A 70 -0.53 -1.50 -9.05
CA GLN A 70 0.51 -1.61 -8.01
C GLN A 70 1.06 -3.02 -7.84
N SER A 71 0.26 -4.06 -7.96
CA SER A 71 0.74 -5.45 -7.92
C SER A 71 1.79 -5.77 -9.00
N LYS A 72 1.85 -4.98 -10.07
CA LYS A 72 2.85 -5.09 -11.15
C LYS A 72 4.10 -4.24 -10.91
N ARG A 73 4.27 -3.62 -9.73
CA ARG A 73 5.36 -2.70 -9.40
C ARG A 73 6.28 -3.21 -8.27
N LEU A 74 6.29 -4.51 -8.01
CA LEU A 74 7.00 -5.10 -6.87
C LEU A 74 8.49 -4.75 -6.84
N ASP A 75 9.17 -4.75 -7.99
CA ASP A 75 10.61 -4.42 -8.07
C ASP A 75 10.91 -3.02 -7.51
N ILE A 76 10.06 -2.04 -7.80
CA ILE A 76 10.20 -0.66 -7.31
C ILE A 76 10.07 -0.64 -5.78
N TYR A 77 9.13 -1.42 -5.23
CA TYR A 77 8.94 -1.48 -3.78
C TYR A 77 10.10 -2.17 -3.08
N HIS A 78 10.63 -3.26 -3.66
CA HIS A 78 11.81 -3.94 -3.15
C HIS A 78 13.02 -3.01 -3.10
N GLU A 79 13.30 -2.27 -4.18
CA GLU A 79 14.38 -1.29 -4.22
C GLU A 79 14.25 -0.23 -3.12
N HIS A 80 13.04 0.31 -2.91
CA HIS A 80 12.82 1.31 -1.86
C HIS A 80 12.86 0.72 -0.45
N ILE A 81 12.43 -0.53 -0.26
CA ILE A 81 12.56 -1.24 1.02
C ILE A 81 14.05 -1.40 1.36
N ASP A 82 14.87 -1.82 0.41
CA ASP A 82 16.31 -1.99 0.62
C ASP A 82 16.96 -0.66 1.05
N LYS A 83 16.66 0.44 0.34
CA LYS A 83 17.14 1.78 0.72
C LYS A 83 16.74 2.18 2.14
N LEU A 84 15.50 1.88 2.54
CA LEU A 84 14.98 2.20 3.89
C LEU A 84 15.63 1.34 4.99
N LEU A 85 15.95 0.08 4.68
CA LEU A 85 16.67 -0.80 5.60
C LEU A 85 18.13 -0.38 5.73
N GLU A 86 18.80 -0.06 4.62
CA GLU A 86 20.19 0.38 4.58
C GLU A 86 20.41 1.70 5.32
N ASN A 87 19.51 2.67 5.16
CA ASN A 87 19.62 3.97 5.83
C ASN A 87 19.04 3.99 7.26
N GLY A 88 18.56 2.84 7.77
CA GLY A 88 18.05 2.69 9.13
C GLY A 88 16.69 3.34 9.41
N SER A 89 15.96 3.77 8.37
CA SER A 89 14.59 4.32 8.47
C SER A 89 13.53 3.21 8.58
N ALA A 90 13.90 1.96 8.33
CA ALA A 90 13.05 0.80 8.52
C ALA A 90 13.81 -0.36 9.15
N TYR A 91 13.07 -1.36 9.66
CA TYR A 91 13.63 -2.56 10.27
C TYR A 91 12.74 -3.79 9.99
N GLN A 92 13.36 -4.97 9.97
CA GLN A 92 12.63 -6.24 9.85
C GLN A 92 11.96 -6.62 11.18
N CYS A 93 10.69 -6.99 11.11
CA CYS A 93 9.88 -7.42 12.23
C CYS A 93 9.43 -8.88 12.04
N PHE A 94 9.85 -9.73 12.98
CA PHE A 94 9.54 -11.16 13.00
C PHE A 94 8.40 -11.51 13.98
N CYS A 95 7.61 -10.52 14.41
CA CYS A 95 6.48 -10.75 15.33
C CYS A 95 5.36 -11.49 14.62
N SER A 96 4.92 -12.62 15.18
CA SER A 96 3.77 -13.36 14.66
C SER A 96 2.45 -12.61 14.87
N GLU A 97 1.47 -12.88 14.00
CA GLU A 97 0.11 -12.34 14.14
C GLU A 97 -0.51 -12.69 15.50
N ARG A 98 -0.26 -13.90 16.01
CA ARG A 98 -0.69 -14.32 17.36
C ARG A 98 -0.20 -13.37 18.44
N ARG A 99 1.08 -12.96 18.38
CA ARG A 99 1.67 -11.99 19.33
C ARG A 99 1.00 -10.62 19.20
N LEU A 100 0.86 -10.13 17.97
CA LEU A 100 0.23 -8.83 17.70
C LEU A 100 -1.24 -8.80 18.16
N GLY A 101 -1.96 -9.92 18.01
CA GLY A 101 -3.32 -10.07 18.50
C GLY A 101 -3.42 -10.07 20.03
N MET A 102 -2.45 -10.67 20.73
CA MET A 102 -2.39 -10.59 22.20
C MET A 102 -2.16 -9.15 22.68
N LEU A 103 -1.18 -8.45 22.11
CA LEU A 103 -0.91 -7.04 22.44
C LEU A 103 -2.14 -6.15 22.22
N ARG A 104 -2.87 -6.37 21.11
CA ARG A 104 -4.10 -5.63 20.82
C ARG A 104 -5.18 -5.90 21.88
N ARG A 105 -5.40 -7.17 22.25
CA ARG A 105 -6.42 -7.54 23.25
C ARG A 105 -6.09 -6.98 24.64
N GLU A 106 -4.81 -7.00 25.01
CA GLU A 106 -4.34 -6.46 26.29
C GLU A 106 -4.55 -4.94 26.37
N ALA A 107 -4.16 -4.19 25.33
CA ALA A 107 -4.40 -2.76 25.26
C ALA A 107 -5.90 -2.42 25.38
N VAL A 108 -6.76 -3.11 24.63
CA VAL A 108 -8.23 -2.91 24.71
C VAL A 108 -8.77 -3.21 26.10
N LYS A 109 -8.32 -4.30 26.73
CA LYS A 109 -8.72 -4.68 28.10
C LYS A 109 -8.35 -3.59 29.12
N ASN A 110 -7.22 -2.93 28.92
CA ASN A 110 -6.72 -1.88 29.79
C ASN A 110 -7.25 -0.48 29.43
N GLY A 111 -8.11 -0.35 28.42
CA GLY A 111 -8.61 0.95 27.94
C GLY A 111 -7.57 1.79 27.20
N GLU A 112 -6.47 1.18 26.75
CA GLU A 112 -5.38 1.82 26.03
C GLU A 112 -5.57 1.73 24.51
N ILE A 113 -4.95 2.65 23.77
CA ILE A 113 -4.92 2.62 22.30
C ILE A 113 -3.97 1.50 21.84
N PRO A 114 -4.43 0.50 21.07
CA PRO A 114 -3.56 -0.56 20.57
C PRO A 114 -2.44 0.00 19.69
N LYS A 115 -1.20 -0.26 20.09
CA LYS A 115 0.00 0.14 19.34
C LYS A 115 0.98 -1.02 19.22
N TYR A 116 1.77 -0.99 18.16
CA TYR A 116 2.93 -1.89 18.08
C TYR A 116 3.98 -1.45 19.09
N ASP A 117 4.57 -2.41 19.78
CA ASP A 117 5.48 -2.19 20.91
C ASP A 117 6.94 -2.05 20.48
N ASN A 118 7.21 -1.93 19.18
CA ASN A 118 8.55 -1.78 18.62
C ASN A 118 9.52 -2.91 18.99
N ARG A 119 9.00 -4.10 19.33
CA ARG A 119 9.81 -5.23 19.83
C ARG A 119 11.03 -5.58 18.95
N CYS A 120 10.90 -5.46 17.63
CA CYS A 120 11.97 -5.80 16.70
C CYS A 120 12.84 -4.60 16.25
N ARG A 121 12.59 -3.40 16.77
CA ARG A 121 13.23 -2.15 16.30
C ARG A 121 14.75 -2.16 16.46
N ASP A 122 15.23 -2.71 17.57
CA ASP A 122 16.65 -2.67 17.95
C ASP A 122 17.29 -4.07 17.96
N LEU A 123 16.79 -4.99 17.13
CA LEU A 123 17.43 -6.30 16.96
C LEU A 123 18.83 -6.12 16.36
N ASP A 124 19.81 -6.85 16.89
CA ASP A 124 21.16 -6.82 16.35
C ASP A 124 21.25 -7.54 14.99
N GLY A 125 22.25 -7.17 14.19
CA GLY A 125 22.44 -7.76 12.86
C GLY A 125 22.71 -9.27 12.90
N LYS A 126 23.25 -9.80 14.00
CA LYS A 126 23.47 -11.25 14.17
C LYS A 126 22.14 -12.00 14.30
N THR A 127 21.22 -11.50 15.13
CA THR A 127 19.89 -12.07 15.31
C THR A 127 19.08 -11.98 14.03
N ILE A 128 19.10 -10.84 13.35
CA ILE A 128 18.40 -10.67 12.07
C ILE A 128 18.90 -11.69 11.04
N ARG A 129 20.22 -11.80 10.83
CA ARG A 129 20.80 -12.78 9.91
C ARG A 129 20.42 -14.23 10.25
N SER A 130 20.45 -14.59 11.53
CA SER A 130 20.03 -15.93 11.98
C SER A 130 18.56 -16.21 11.65
N LYS A 131 17.67 -15.24 11.88
CA LYS A 131 16.24 -15.38 11.58
C LYS A 131 15.96 -15.48 10.09
N LEU A 132 16.64 -14.67 9.27
CA LEU A 132 16.57 -14.74 7.81
C LEU A 132 17.08 -16.08 7.28
N ALA A 133 18.21 -16.59 7.80
CA ALA A 133 18.75 -17.89 7.41
C ALA A 133 17.83 -19.07 7.74
N ARG A 134 16.96 -18.92 8.75
CA ARG A 134 15.91 -19.91 9.09
C ARG A 134 14.64 -19.78 8.24
N GLY A 135 14.56 -18.80 7.34
CA GLY A 135 13.35 -18.53 6.58
C GLY A 135 12.18 -18.06 7.46
N GLU A 136 12.45 -17.43 8.61
CA GLU A 136 11.37 -16.89 9.44
C GLU A 136 10.63 -15.80 8.68
N PRO A 137 9.28 -15.87 8.58
CA PRO A 137 8.50 -14.84 7.93
C PRO A 137 8.64 -13.52 8.69
N TYR A 138 8.75 -12.42 7.94
CA TYR A 138 8.88 -11.08 8.51
C TYR A 138 8.13 -10.07 7.67
N CYS A 139 7.84 -8.92 8.28
CA CYS A 139 7.45 -7.70 7.58
C CYS A 139 8.49 -6.61 7.80
N VAL A 140 8.47 -5.59 6.95
CA VAL A 140 9.29 -4.39 7.13
C VAL A 140 8.43 -3.32 7.79
N ARG A 141 8.95 -2.68 8.84
CA ARG A 141 8.27 -1.59 9.55
C ARG A 141 9.08 -0.32 9.42
N PHE A 142 8.39 0.80 9.23
CA PHE A 142 8.99 2.12 9.32
C PHE A 142 9.35 2.45 10.78
N LYS A 143 10.48 3.15 10.98
CA LYS A 143 11.00 3.52 12.28
C LYS A 143 10.33 4.78 12.84
#